data_AF-A0A9D1U0H5-F1
#
_entry.id   AF-A0A9D1U0H5-F1
#
_cell.length_a   1.000
_cell.length_b   1.000
_cell.length_c   1.000
_cell.angle_alpha   90.00
_cell.angle_beta   90.00
_cell.angle_gamma   90.00
#
_symmetry.space_group_name_H-M   'P 1'
#
loop_
_entity.id
_entity.type
_entity.pdbx_description
1 polymer ?
#
loop_
_entity_poly.entity_id
_entity_poly.type
_entity_poly.pdbx_seq_one_letter_code
_entity_poly.pdbx_strand_id
1 'polypeptide(L)'
;MDNLPLNDYSAHKDLHDEILGGAEEQLESMKTLLNKLEHKELADEMESFIEYVEERVLGHFDEEETDSGLYDRAVGREPALHDKVQRLKRDHELIRMMVGRMKEELSKDEVDFQKLIDHSVSIILVDELHSRDEENLLLGGSE
;
A
#
# COMPACT_ATOMS: atom_id res chain seq x y z
N MET A 1 -0.17 -11.23 -22.01
CA MET A 1 0.38 -12.39 -21.26
C MET A 1 -0.45 -12.45 -20.00
N ASP A 2 -1.05 -13.59 -19.69
CA ASP A 2 -1.85 -13.72 -18.46
C ASP A 2 -0.93 -13.41 -17.27
N ASN A 3 -1.26 -12.38 -16.48
CA ASN A 3 -0.66 -12.13 -15.17
C ASN A 3 -1.17 -13.22 -14.20
N LEU A 4 -0.69 -14.44 -14.41
CA LEU A 4 -0.98 -15.64 -13.62
C LEU A 4 -0.71 -15.47 -12.10
N PRO A 5 0.29 -14.68 -11.63
CA PRO A 5 0.53 -14.53 -10.20
C PRO A 5 -0.62 -13.83 -9.45
N LEU A 6 -1.22 -12.78 -10.02
CA LEU A 6 -2.28 -11.99 -9.39
C LEU A 6 -3.62 -12.73 -9.26
N ASN A 7 -3.80 -13.87 -9.93
CA ASN A 7 -5.05 -14.63 -9.87
C ASN A 7 -4.93 -15.88 -8.99
N ASP A 8 -3.74 -16.18 -8.48
CA ASP A 8 -3.51 -17.27 -7.56
C ASP A 8 -3.51 -16.72 -6.14
N TYR A 9 -4.40 -17.24 -5.29
CA TYR A 9 -4.54 -16.76 -3.92
C TYR A 9 -3.22 -16.80 -3.15
N SER A 10 -2.46 -17.89 -3.25
CA SER A 10 -1.22 -18.04 -2.48
C SER A 10 -0.18 -17.03 -2.95
N ALA A 11 0.03 -16.91 -4.27
CA ALA A 11 1.01 -15.99 -4.82
C ALA A 11 0.66 -14.52 -4.54
N HIS A 12 -0.63 -14.17 -4.63
CA HIS A 12 -1.10 -12.82 -4.35
C HIS A 12 -0.94 -12.46 -2.87
N LYS A 13 -1.34 -13.38 -1.99
CA LYS A 13 -1.16 -13.23 -0.55
C LYS A 13 0.31 -13.15 -0.15
N ASP A 14 1.17 -13.99 -0.70
CA ASP A 14 2.60 -13.98 -0.40
C ASP A 14 3.22 -12.62 -0.76
N LEU A 15 2.77 -11.99 -1.85
CA LEU A 15 3.19 -10.65 -2.24
C LEU A 15 2.68 -9.58 -1.27
N HIS A 16 1.41 -9.61 -0.86
CA HIS A 16 0.89 -8.72 0.17
C HIS A 16 1.66 -8.83 1.49
N ASP A 17 1.88 -10.06 1.96
CA ASP A 17 2.61 -10.32 3.21
C ASP A 17 4.07 -9.82 3.12
N GLU A 18 4.73 -9.96 1.96
CA GLU A 18 6.07 -9.41 1.70
C GLU A 18 6.09 -7.88 1.74
N ILE A 19 5.14 -7.24 1.04
CA ILE A 19 5.04 -5.78 0.95
C ILE A 19 4.75 -5.17 2.33
N LEU A 20 3.79 -5.75 3.06
CA LEU A 20 3.41 -5.32 4.39
C LEU A 20 4.58 -5.42 5.37
N GLY A 21 5.27 -6.57 5.39
CA GLY A 21 6.42 -6.78 6.28
C GLY A 21 7.57 -5.79 6.02
N GLY A 22 7.84 -5.48 4.75
CA GLY A 22 8.86 -4.49 4.39
C GLY A 22 8.50 -3.07 4.83
N ALA A 23 7.23 -2.68 4.71
CA ALA A 23 6.74 -1.39 5.19
C ALA A 23 6.81 -1.28 6.73
N GLU A 24 6.45 -2.36 7.45
CA GLU A 24 6.54 -2.42 8.91
C GLU A 24 7.98 -2.30 9.43
N GLU A 25 8.94 -2.98 8.78
CA GLU A 25 10.36 -2.90 9.15
C GLU A 25 10.90 -1.46 9.04
N GLN A 26 10.61 -0.78 7.93
CA GLN A 26 10.98 0.63 7.75
C GLN A 26 10.27 1.54 8.76
N LEU A 27 9.00 1.28 9.09
CA LEU A 27 8.30 2.06 10.10
C LEU A 27 8.97 1.98 11.49
N GLU A 28 9.42 0.80 11.90
CA GLU A 28 10.12 0.64 13.17
C GLU A 28 11.49 1.33 13.17
N SER A 29 12.20 1.32 12.04
CA SER A 29 13.41 2.10 11.82
C SER A 29 13.14 3.61 11.98
N MET A 30 12.13 4.14 11.28
CA MET A 30 11.73 5.55 11.35
C MET A 30 11.32 5.97 12.77
N LYS A 31 10.53 5.16 13.49
CA LYS A 31 10.18 5.42 14.90
C LYS A 31 11.42 5.49 15.79
N THR A 32 12.41 4.63 15.54
CA THR A 32 13.67 4.64 16.29
C THR A 32 14.45 5.93 16.05
N LEU A 33 14.56 6.39 14.81
CA LEU A 33 15.23 7.65 14.46
C LEU A 33 14.52 8.87 15.05
N LEU A 34 13.18 8.88 15.02
CA LEU A 34 12.38 9.94 15.64
C LEU A 34 12.64 10.03 17.15
N ASN A 35 12.66 8.90 17.86
CA ASN A 35 12.94 8.86 19.30
C ASN A 35 14.34 9.35 19.67
N LYS A 36 15.31 9.20 18.74
CA LYS A 36 16.68 9.71 18.92
C LYS A 36 16.86 11.16 18.48
N LEU A 37 15.84 11.78 17.88
CA LEU A 37 15.89 13.11 17.26
C LEU A 37 16.93 13.19 16.12
N GLU A 38 17.18 12.09 15.44
CA GLU A 38 18.09 11.99 14.27
C GLU A 38 17.34 12.44 13.01
N HIS A 39 16.99 13.72 12.93
CA HIS A 39 16.06 14.26 11.92
C HIS A 39 16.55 14.16 10.49
N LYS A 40 17.87 14.21 10.25
CA LYS A 40 18.40 14.10 8.89
C LYS A 40 18.25 12.67 8.39
N GLU A 41 18.71 11.72 9.19
CA GLU A 41 18.60 10.28 8.92
C GLU A 41 17.12 9.87 8.80
N LEU A 42 16.25 10.45 9.62
CA LEU A 42 14.81 10.22 9.52
C LEU A 42 14.21 10.77 8.21
N ALA A 43 14.68 11.91 7.71
CA ALA A 43 14.24 12.43 6.41
C ALA A 43 14.65 11.49 5.28
N ASP A 44 15.91 11.03 5.27
CA ASP A 44 16.41 10.07 4.27
C ASP A 44 15.61 8.75 4.32
N GLU A 45 15.31 8.24 5.51
CA GLU A 45 14.49 7.02 5.70
C GLU A 45 13.03 7.23 5.24
N MET A 46 12.45 8.41 5.48
CA MET A 46 11.10 8.77 5.04
C MET A 46 11.00 8.87 3.51
N GLU A 47 12.03 9.40 2.85
CA GLU A 47 12.13 9.39 1.39
C GLU A 47 12.17 7.95 0.86
N SER A 48 13.01 7.10 1.45
CA SER A 48 13.08 5.67 1.11
C SER A 48 11.74 4.94 1.33
N PHE A 49 11.02 5.25 2.41
CA PHE A 49 9.68 4.69 2.66
C PHE A 49 8.67 5.12 1.61
N ILE A 50 8.69 6.40 1.21
CA ILE A 50 7.82 6.89 0.14
C ILE A 50 8.14 6.18 -1.18
N GLU A 51 9.42 6.05 -1.54
CA GLU A 51 9.84 5.32 -2.74
C GLU A 51 9.38 3.86 -2.70
N TYR A 52 9.54 3.19 -1.55
CA TYR A 52 9.05 1.83 -1.35
C TYR A 52 7.54 1.71 -1.57
N VAL A 53 6.74 2.61 -0.99
CA VAL A 53 5.27 2.61 -1.17
C VAL A 53 4.91 2.92 -2.63
N GLU A 54 5.57 3.87 -3.28
CA GLU A 54 5.32 4.21 -4.69
C GLU A 54 5.66 3.05 -5.63
N GLU A 55 6.75 2.33 -5.40
CA GLU A 55 7.18 1.24 -6.28
C GLU A 55 6.48 -0.09 -5.99
N ARG A 56 6.33 -0.46 -4.72
CA ARG A 56 5.85 -1.79 -4.32
C ARG A 56 4.35 -1.81 -4.12
N VAL A 57 3.81 -0.89 -3.33
CA VAL A 57 2.38 -0.85 -2.98
C VAL A 57 1.57 -0.28 -4.14
N LEU A 58 1.87 0.96 -4.56
CA LEU A 58 1.13 1.60 -5.64
C LEU A 58 1.38 0.95 -7.00
N GLY A 59 2.59 0.42 -7.22
CA GLY A 59 2.90 -0.37 -8.41
C GLY A 59 2.03 -1.64 -8.51
N HIS A 60 1.84 -2.36 -7.41
CA HIS A 60 0.95 -3.52 -7.33
C HIS A 60 -0.51 -3.13 -7.61
N PHE A 61 -0.99 -2.05 -6.98
CA PHE A 61 -2.33 -1.51 -7.25
C PHE A 61 -2.55 -1.14 -8.72
N ASP A 62 -1.55 -0.53 -9.36
CA ASP A 62 -1.61 -0.19 -10.77
C ASP A 62 -1.74 -1.44 -11.64
N GLU A 63 -1.02 -2.53 -11.31
CA GLU A 63 -1.12 -3.82 -12.00
C GLU A 63 -2.51 -4.45 -11.90
N GLU A 64 -3.13 -4.42 -10.72
CA GLU A 64 -4.49 -4.91 -10.48
C GLU A 64 -5.55 -4.14 -11.27
N GLU A 65 -5.35 -2.82 -11.36
CA GLU A 65 -6.25 -1.87 -12.00
C GLU A 65 -6.09 -1.78 -13.52
N THR A 66 -5.06 -2.39 -14.11
CA THR A 66 -4.85 -2.39 -15.57
C THR A 66 -6.05 -2.94 -16.34
N ASP A 67 -6.16 -2.55 -17.62
CA ASP A 67 -7.06 -3.23 -18.56
C ASP A 67 -6.73 -4.72 -18.58
N SER A 68 -7.73 -5.59 -18.43
CA SER A 68 -7.56 -7.04 -18.23
C SER A 68 -6.80 -7.44 -16.96
N GLY A 69 -6.59 -6.54 -15.99
CA GLY A 69 -6.02 -6.77 -14.66
C GLY A 69 -6.94 -7.58 -13.74
N LEU A 70 -6.56 -7.74 -12.47
CA LEU A 70 -7.33 -8.53 -11.50
C LEU A 70 -8.78 -8.05 -11.40
N TYR A 71 -8.99 -6.73 -11.32
CA TYR A 71 -10.30 -6.14 -11.15
C TYR A 71 -11.21 -6.26 -12.37
N ASP A 72 -10.67 -6.00 -13.56
CA ASP A 72 -11.43 -6.15 -14.80
C ASP A 72 -11.84 -7.62 -15.01
N ARG A 73 -10.93 -8.57 -14.76
CA ARG A 73 -11.23 -10.01 -14.83
C ARG A 73 -12.26 -10.43 -13.78
N ALA A 74 -12.16 -9.94 -12.55
CA ALA A 74 -13.09 -10.27 -11.47
C ALA A 74 -14.51 -9.79 -11.80
N VAL A 75 -14.68 -8.54 -12.24
CA VAL A 75 -16.00 -8.00 -12.63
C VAL A 75 -16.52 -8.64 -13.91
N GLY A 76 -15.64 -8.93 -14.87
CA GLY A 76 -16.00 -9.65 -16.10
C GLY A 76 -16.52 -11.07 -15.82
N ARG A 77 -15.96 -11.76 -14.82
CA ARG A 77 -16.41 -13.08 -14.35
C ARG A 77 -17.69 -13.00 -13.52
N GLU A 78 -17.76 -12.04 -12.61
CA GLU A 78 -18.89 -11.83 -11.70
C GLU A 78 -19.24 -10.34 -11.57
N PRO A 79 -20.19 -9.83 -12.38
CA PRO A 79 -20.54 -8.41 -12.40
C PRO A 79 -21.03 -7.84 -11.06
N ALA A 80 -21.51 -8.70 -10.16
CA ALA A 80 -21.94 -8.33 -8.80
C ALA A 80 -20.77 -7.86 -7.91
N LEU A 81 -19.51 -8.14 -8.31
CA LEU A 81 -18.33 -7.66 -7.60
C LEU A 81 -18.01 -6.18 -7.88
N HIS A 82 -18.70 -5.53 -8.83
CA HIS A 82 -18.42 -4.15 -9.23
C HIS A 82 -18.27 -3.19 -8.03
N ASP A 83 -19.27 -3.14 -7.14
CA ASP A 83 -19.25 -2.20 -6.01
C ASP A 83 -18.20 -2.56 -4.95
N LYS A 84 -17.82 -3.84 -4.85
CA LYS A 84 -16.71 -4.27 -3.99
C LYS A 84 -15.39 -3.77 -4.54
N VAL A 85 -15.15 -3.94 -5.85
CA VAL A 85 -13.95 -3.43 -6.54
C VAL A 85 -13.85 -1.91 -6.45
N GLN A 86 -14.96 -1.17 -6.55
CA GLN A 86 -14.91 0.29 -6.38
C GLN A 86 -14.45 0.72 -4.99
N ARG A 87 -14.69 -0.09 -3.94
CA ARG A 87 -14.18 0.19 -2.60
C ARG A 87 -12.67 -0.09 -2.50
N LEU A 88 -12.21 -1.20 -3.07
CA LEU A 88 -10.78 -1.53 -3.13
C LEU A 88 -9.98 -0.43 -3.85
N LYS A 89 -10.45 0.03 -5.03
CA LYS A 89 -9.88 1.19 -5.72
C LYS A 89 -9.89 2.48 -4.88
N ARG A 90 -10.90 2.65 -4.01
CA ARG A 90 -10.95 3.80 -3.11
C ARG A 90 -9.82 3.74 -2.08
N ASP A 91 -9.50 2.55 -1.59
CA ASP A 91 -8.40 2.35 -0.64
C ASP A 91 -7.05 2.67 -1.30
N HIS A 92 -6.85 2.29 -2.57
CA HIS A 92 -5.68 2.71 -3.35
C HIS A 92 -5.54 4.24 -3.40
N GLU A 93 -6.64 4.94 -3.71
CA GLU A 93 -6.64 6.40 -3.75
C GLU A 93 -6.37 7.03 -2.39
N LEU A 94 -6.84 6.42 -1.28
CA LEU A 94 -6.50 6.88 0.07
C LEU A 94 -4.99 6.82 0.29
N ILE A 95 -4.33 5.73 -0.10
CA ILE A 95 -2.88 5.57 0.02
C ILE A 95 -2.14 6.57 -0.87
N ARG A 96 -2.53 6.74 -2.14
CA ARG A 96 -1.97 7.76 -3.04
C ARG A 96 -2.03 9.17 -2.44
N MET A 97 -3.17 9.54 -1.85
CA MET A 97 -3.33 10.84 -1.17
C MET A 97 -2.42 10.98 0.05
N MET A 98 -2.22 9.91 0.83
CA MET A 98 -1.33 9.93 2.00
C MET A 98 0.13 10.10 1.59
N VAL A 99 0.59 9.37 0.56
CA VAL A 99 1.91 9.57 -0.03
C VAL A 99 2.10 11.01 -0.49
N GLY A 100 1.12 11.58 -1.20
CA GLY A 100 1.17 12.99 -1.62
C GLY A 100 1.32 13.96 -0.45
N ARG A 101 0.61 13.72 0.66
CA ARG A 101 0.73 14.52 1.89
C ARG A 101 2.09 14.38 2.57
N MET A 102 2.68 13.19 2.54
CA MET A 102 4.02 12.96 3.09
C MET A 102 5.08 13.72 2.28
N LYS A 103 5.01 13.67 0.95
CA LYS A 103 5.90 14.43 0.05
C LYS A 103 5.76 15.94 0.25
N GLU A 104 4.53 16.43 0.43
CA GLU A 104 4.29 17.84 0.78
C GLU A 104 4.92 18.22 2.12
N GLU A 105 4.77 17.37 3.15
CA GLU A 105 5.34 17.61 4.49
C GLU A 105 6.88 17.64 4.47
N LEU A 106 7.52 16.71 3.77
CA LEU A 106 8.99 16.67 3.62
C LEU A 106 9.54 17.88 2.85
N SER A 107 8.74 18.52 2.00
CA SER A 107 9.17 19.69 1.22
C SER A 107 9.23 21.00 2.03
N LYS A 108 8.79 21.00 3.30
CA LYS A 108 8.74 22.19 4.14
C LYS A 108 10.09 22.50 4.79
N ASP A 109 10.32 23.77 5.09
CA ASP A 109 11.48 24.22 5.86
C ASP A 109 11.51 23.63 7.28
N GLU A 110 10.33 23.48 7.89
CA GLU A 110 10.13 22.80 9.18
C GLU A 110 9.23 21.58 8.98
N VAL A 111 9.82 20.39 8.97
CA VAL A 111 9.14 19.12 8.77
C VAL A 111 8.51 18.63 10.08
N ASP A 112 7.22 18.30 10.05
CA ASP A 112 6.56 17.58 11.14
C ASP A 112 6.78 16.06 10.99
N PHE A 113 7.87 15.57 11.57
CA PHE A 113 8.22 14.14 11.51
C PHE A 113 7.23 13.23 12.23
N GLN A 114 6.53 13.70 13.26
CA GLN A 114 5.50 12.90 13.92
C GLN A 114 4.33 12.68 12.96
N LYS A 115 3.92 13.73 12.23
CA LYS A 115 2.86 13.62 11.22
C LYS A 115 3.25 12.69 10.08
N LEU A 116 4.52 12.64 9.69
CA LEU A 116 5.01 11.67 8.70
C LEU A 116 4.86 10.23 9.21
N ILE A 117 5.26 9.95 10.46
CA ILE A 117 5.04 8.63 11.09
C ILE A 117 3.55 8.27 11.11
N ASP A 118 2.68 9.22 11.48
CA ASP A 118 1.23 8.98 11.54
C ASP A 118 0.66 8.62 10.15
N HIS A 119 1.18 9.24 9.08
CA HIS A 119 0.84 8.87 7.70
C HIS A 119 1.36 7.49 7.31
N SER A 120 2.61 7.14 7.65
CA SER A 120 3.16 5.80 7.41
C SER A 120 2.35 4.70 8.10
N VAL A 121 1.99 4.90 9.38
CA VAL A 121 1.10 4.00 10.12
C VAL A 121 -0.26 3.87 9.42
N SER A 122 -0.82 4.99 8.96
CA SER A 122 -2.12 4.99 8.29
C SER A 122 -2.09 4.24 6.95
N ILE A 123 -1.00 4.38 6.18
CA ILE A 123 -0.79 3.63 4.93
C ILE A 123 -0.79 2.13 5.22
N ILE A 124 0.04 1.69 6.17
CA ILE A 124 0.18 0.27 6.55
C ILE A 124 -1.17 -0.31 7.01
N LEU A 125 -1.92 0.40 7.85
CA LEU A 125 -3.22 -0.08 8.33
C LEU A 125 -4.27 -0.16 7.21
N VAL A 126 -4.27 0.79 6.27
CA VAL A 126 -5.19 0.74 5.14
C VAL A 126 -4.80 -0.41 4.20
N ASP A 127 -3.51 -0.59 3.94
CA ASP A 127 -2.98 -1.65 3.08
C ASP A 127 -3.26 -3.06 3.64
N GLU A 128 -3.10 -3.27 4.95
CA GLU A 128 -3.44 -4.52 5.62
C GLU A 128 -4.93 -4.86 5.47
N LEU A 129 -5.81 -3.88 5.73
CA LEU A 129 -7.26 -4.07 5.62
C LEU A 129 -7.69 -4.30 4.17
N HIS A 130 -7.09 -3.56 3.24
CA HIS A 130 -7.30 -3.68 1.80
C HIS A 130 -6.91 -5.08 1.32
N SER A 131 -5.68 -5.51 1.62
CA SER A 131 -5.10 -6.80 1.21
C SER A 131 -6.00 -7.96 1.64
N ARG A 132 -6.40 -7.97 2.92
CA ARG A 132 -7.32 -8.97 3.46
C ARG A 132 -8.67 -8.98 2.73
N ASP A 133 -9.26 -7.81 2.50
CA ASP A 133 -10.58 -7.72 1.89
C ASP A 133 -10.52 -8.14 0.42
N GLU A 134 -9.48 -7.77 -0.31
CA GLU A 134 -9.28 -8.19 -1.69
C GLU A 134 -9.10 -9.71 -1.82
N GLU A 135 -8.20 -10.29 -1.05
CA GLU A 135 -7.92 -11.73 -0.99
C GLU A 135 -9.20 -12.55 -0.76
N ASN A 136 -10.00 -12.13 0.22
CA ASN A 136 -11.25 -12.80 0.57
C ASN A 136 -12.32 -12.62 -0.50
N LEU A 137 -12.46 -11.40 -1.05
CA LEU A 137 -13.56 -11.06 -1.96
C LEU A 137 -13.32 -11.56 -3.38
N LEU A 138 -12.07 -11.54 -3.85
CA LEU A 138 -11.74 -11.78 -5.26
C LEU A 138 -11.07 -13.13 -5.53
N LEU A 139 -10.34 -13.66 -4.54
CA LEU A 139 -9.48 -14.85 -4.70
C LEU A 139 -9.93 -16.05 -3.85
N GLY A 140 -10.97 -15.89 -3.03
CA GLY A 140 -11.56 -16.99 -2.28
C GLY A 140 -10.79 -17.36 -1.01
N GLY A 141 -10.04 -16.41 -0.44
CA GLY A 141 -9.49 -16.52 0.91
C GLY A 141 -10.55 -17.00 1.88
N SER A 142 -10.30 -18.15 2.49
CA SER A 142 -11.09 -18.69 3.59
C SER A 142 -10.20 -18.58 4.82
N GLU A 143 -10.72 -18.01 5.91
CA GLU A 143 -10.07 -17.97 7.23
C GLU A 143 -9.47 -19.34 7.65
#